data_AF-A0A944RLV5-F1
#
_entry.id   AF-A0A944RLV5-F1
#
_cell.length_a   1.000
_cell.length_b   1.000
_cell.length_c   1.000
_cell.angle_alpha   90.00
_cell.angle_beta   90.00
_cell.angle_gamma   90.00
#
_symmetry.space_group_name_H-M   'P 1'
#
loop_
_entity.id
_entity.type
_entity.pdbx_description
1 polymer ?
#
loop_
_entity_poly.entity_id
_entity_poly.type
_entity_poly.pdbx_seq_one_letter_code
_entity_poly.pdbx_strand_id
1 'polypeptide(L)'
;MQQSEYARLRGFLSLDDPGFGFERCLYESNPTMPCQSELIVSEYVCQIEDVLKSLDSVANRIDNNIKPMDRHLAAFIAASFDEDIHPHLKALAAPVEETATIGMLSLLAFLQWKLRISALYGLSSWVGGLLGPAINTYHSRTTRREIKKEIPRLVRKGSLPELFDLIDNADNRRTDAQGFEEAASEYAAAEYEIREIEGAGSERQSKAEKTGKQTAAVISVVLSMITASILFIIEVF
;
A
#
# COMPACT_ATOMS: atom_id res chain seq x y z
N MET A 1 -10.88 -15.79 43.13
CA MET A 1 -10.04 -14.64 42.72
C MET A 1 -8.71 -15.11 42.13
N GLN A 2 -7.89 -15.90 42.85
CA GLN A 2 -6.63 -16.43 42.29
C GLN A 2 -6.81 -17.37 41.07
N GLN A 3 -7.74 -18.33 41.09
CA GLN A 3 -7.89 -19.28 39.97
C GLN A 3 -8.29 -18.60 38.63
N SER A 4 -9.12 -17.57 38.67
CA SER A 4 -9.52 -16.82 37.47
C SER A 4 -8.38 -15.99 36.89
N GLU A 5 -7.53 -15.44 37.75
CA GLU A 5 -6.34 -14.68 37.36
C GLU A 5 -5.29 -15.59 36.71
N TYR A 6 -5.00 -16.75 37.31
CA TYR A 6 -4.12 -17.76 36.71
C TYR A 6 -4.63 -18.29 35.37
N ALA A 7 -5.94 -18.48 35.23
CA ALA A 7 -6.54 -18.89 33.96
C ALA A 7 -6.35 -17.81 32.87
N ARG A 8 -6.50 -16.52 33.22
CA ARG A 8 -6.25 -15.39 32.31
C ARG A 8 -4.79 -15.32 31.87
N LEU A 9 -3.86 -15.40 32.83
CA LEU A 9 -2.42 -15.42 32.55
C LEU A 9 -2.02 -16.61 31.66
N ARG A 10 -2.59 -17.80 31.91
CA ARG A 10 -2.38 -18.97 31.05
C ARG A 10 -2.89 -18.73 29.62
N GLY A 11 -4.01 -18.02 29.48
CA GLY A 11 -4.52 -17.58 28.18
C GLY A 11 -3.52 -16.70 27.43
N PHE A 12 -2.97 -15.69 28.10
CA PHE A 12 -1.96 -14.81 27.50
C PHE A 12 -0.67 -15.55 27.12
N LEU A 13 -0.19 -16.49 27.95
CA LEU A 13 0.99 -17.31 27.64
C LEU A 13 0.81 -18.24 26.44
N SER A 14 -0.43 -18.60 26.11
CA SER A 14 -0.70 -19.51 24.99
C SER A 14 -0.61 -18.84 23.61
N LEU A 15 -0.53 -17.50 23.58
CA LEU A 15 -0.44 -16.70 22.36
C LEU A 15 0.96 -16.08 22.28
N ASP A 16 1.57 -16.15 21.09
CA ASP A 16 2.90 -15.58 20.82
C ASP A 16 2.84 -14.24 20.06
N ASP A 17 1.64 -13.71 19.82
CA ASP A 17 1.46 -12.44 19.13
C ASP A 17 1.87 -11.25 20.03
N PRO A 18 2.31 -10.12 19.45
CA PRO A 18 2.53 -8.88 20.19
C PRO A 18 1.33 -8.51 21.07
N GLY A 19 1.59 -8.13 22.33
CA GLY A 19 0.54 -7.84 23.31
C GLY A 19 0.17 -9.02 24.21
N PHE A 20 0.72 -10.21 23.93
CA PHE A 20 0.55 -11.45 24.69
C PHE A 20 1.90 -12.01 25.18
N GLY A 21 1.94 -13.28 25.57
CA GLY A 21 3.16 -13.95 26.01
C GLY A 21 3.59 -13.63 27.43
N PHE A 22 4.88 -13.87 27.71
CA PHE A 22 5.48 -13.66 29.02
C PHE A 22 5.50 -12.19 29.42
N GLU A 23 5.72 -11.31 28.45
CA GLU A 23 5.75 -9.86 28.62
C GLU A 23 4.39 -9.36 29.11
N ARG A 24 3.28 -9.89 28.56
CA ARG A 24 1.94 -9.52 29.02
C ARG A 24 1.70 -9.98 30.45
N CYS A 25 2.07 -11.21 30.78
CA CYS A 25 1.95 -11.73 32.14
C CYS A 25 2.79 -10.95 33.16
N LEU A 26 3.97 -10.48 32.76
CA LEU A 26 4.86 -9.67 33.59
C LEU A 26 4.14 -8.40 34.06
N TYR A 27 3.56 -7.63 33.14
CA TYR A 27 2.90 -6.37 33.46
C TYR A 27 1.53 -6.56 34.14
N GLU A 28 0.78 -7.60 33.78
CA GLU A 28 -0.48 -7.95 34.45
C GLU A 28 -0.26 -8.32 35.93
N SER A 29 0.82 -9.03 36.23
CA SER A 29 1.17 -9.45 37.59
C SER A 29 1.87 -8.33 38.39
N ASN A 30 2.44 -7.33 37.70
CA ASN A 30 3.18 -6.23 38.31
C ASN A 30 2.76 -4.87 37.71
N PRO A 31 1.58 -4.34 38.09
CA PRO A 31 1.03 -3.11 37.49
C PRO A 31 1.90 -1.85 37.67
N THR A 32 2.82 -1.85 38.63
CA THR A 32 3.74 -0.74 38.91
C THR A 32 5.10 -0.87 38.22
N MET A 33 5.31 -1.95 37.45
CA MET A 33 6.56 -2.19 36.76
C MET A 33 6.70 -1.23 35.56
N PRO A 34 7.84 -0.54 35.41
CA PRO A 34 8.08 0.27 34.23
C PRO A 34 8.22 -0.60 32.97
N CYS A 35 7.92 -0.02 31.81
CA CYS A 35 8.12 -0.68 30.53
C CYS A 35 9.58 -1.11 30.36
N GLN A 36 9.80 -2.38 30.02
CA GLN A 36 11.11 -3.01 29.84
C GLN A 36 11.57 -3.02 28.37
N SER A 37 10.90 -2.28 27.50
CA SER A 37 11.30 -2.14 26.10
C SER A 37 12.67 -1.48 26.00
N GLU A 38 13.57 -2.07 25.19
CA GLU A 38 14.91 -1.52 24.95
C GLU A 38 14.87 -0.09 24.38
N LEU A 39 13.75 0.29 23.75
CA LEU A 39 13.54 1.61 23.17
C LEU A 39 13.36 2.71 24.23
N ILE A 40 12.74 2.40 25.38
CA ILE A 40 12.33 3.40 26.38
C ILE A 40 12.64 3.02 27.83
N VAL A 41 13.35 1.91 28.08
CA VAL A 41 13.68 1.46 29.44
C VAL A 41 14.46 2.52 30.23
N SER A 42 15.27 3.34 29.57
CA SER A 42 16.02 4.45 30.20
C SER A 42 15.13 5.59 30.69
N GLU A 43 13.92 5.73 30.14
CA GLU A 43 12.95 6.76 30.50
C GLU A 43 12.05 6.33 31.69
N TYR A 44 12.16 5.07 32.14
CA TYR A 44 11.46 4.52 33.32
C TYR A 44 9.94 4.76 33.29
N VAL A 45 9.30 4.43 32.17
CA VAL A 45 7.87 4.69 31.92
C VAL A 45 6.99 3.72 32.70
N CYS A 46 6.27 4.20 33.72
CA CYS A 46 5.32 3.40 34.51
C CYS A 46 3.84 3.60 34.10
N GLN A 47 3.53 4.67 33.36
CA GLN A 47 2.16 5.06 33.01
C GLN A 47 1.98 5.06 31.49
N ILE A 48 0.77 4.72 31.04
CA ILE A 48 0.45 4.61 29.61
C ILE A 48 0.52 5.98 28.90
N GLU A 49 0.22 7.05 29.62
CA GLU A 49 0.21 8.44 29.16
C GLU A 49 1.60 8.96 28.76
N ASP A 50 2.65 8.31 29.26
CA ASP A 50 4.03 8.73 29.03
C ASP A 50 4.71 7.93 27.92
N VAL A 51 4.17 6.77 27.54
CA VAL A 51 4.74 5.89 26.49
C VAL A 51 5.01 6.65 25.19
N LEU A 52 4.01 7.36 24.68
CA LEU A 52 4.16 8.06 23.40
C LEU A 52 5.12 9.25 23.47
N LYS A 53 5.16 9.95 24.61
CA LYS A 53 6.10 11.07 24.82
C LYS A 53 7.54 10.58 24.92
N SER A 54 7.75 9.44 25.59
CA SER A 54 9.06 8.80 25.68
C SER A 54 9.52 8.28 24.32
N LEU A 55 8.63 7.68 23.52
CA LEU A 55 8.95 7.29 22.14
C LEU A 55 9.31 8.51 21.27
N ASP A 56 8.62 9.63 21.46
CA ASP A 56 8.92 10.88 20.76
C ASP A 56 10.30 11.46 21.13
N SER A 57 10.67 11.40 22.41
CA SER A 57 11.95 11.94 22.89
C SER A 57 13.15 11.11 22.40
N VAL A 58 13.00 9.79 22.31
CA VAL A 58 14.06 8.88 21.87
C VAL A 58 14.19 8.79 20.34
N ALA A 59 13.18 9.23 19.59
CA ALA A 59 13.16 9.15 18.12
C ALA A 59 14.41 9.78 17.45
N ASN A 60 15.01 10.81 18.07
CA ASN A 60 16.23 11.45 17.54
C ASN A 60 17.54 10.68 17.83
N ARG A 61 17.49 9.61 18.65
CA ARG A 61 18.66 8.87 19.14
C ARG A 61 18.74 7.44 18.59
N ILE A 62 17.66 6.94 17.98
CA ILE A 62 17.52 5.55 17.53
C ILE A 62 17.68 5.48 16.00
N ASP A 63 18.10 4.32 15.49
CA ASP A 63 18.05 4.04 14.05
C ASP A 63 16.60 4.02 13.57
N ASN A 64 16.29 4.91 12.62
CA ASN A 64 14.95 5.06 12.04
C ASN A 64 14.45 3.82 11.28
N ASN A 65 15.30 2.81 11.04
CA ASN A 65 14.89 1.52 10.46
C ASN A 65 14.22 0.57 11.48
N ILE A 66 14.43 0.79 12.77
CA ILE A 66 13.79 -0.02 13.82
C ILE A 66 12.34 0.43 13.97
N LYS A 67 11.40 -0.50 14.14
CA LYS A 67 9.98 -0.15 14.37
C LYS A 67 9.79 0.39 15.79
N PRO A 68 9.03 1.48 16.00
CA PRO A 68 8.71 2.03 17.33
C PRO A 68 7.69 1.17 18.11
N MET A 69 7.84 -0.16 18.01
CA MET A 69 6.94 -1.14 18.61
C MET A 69 7.70 -2.46 18.71
N ASP A 70 8.06 -2.85 19.93
CA ASP A 70 8.60 -4.17 20.25
C ASP A 70 7.58 -4.98 21.07
N ARG A 71 7.96 -6.20 21.45
CA ARG A 71 7.09 -7.09 22.23
C ARG A 71 6.76 -6.53 23.61
N HIS A 72 7.73 -5.90 24.27
CA HIS A 72 7.53 -5.31 25.59
C HIS A 72 6.61 -4.08 25.55
N LEU A 73 6.72 -3.23 24.54
CA LEU A 73 5.82 -2.10 24.31
C LEU A 73 4.40 -2.58 24.05
N ALA A 74 4.22 -3.52 23.12
CA ALA A 74 2.90 -4.04 22.79
C ALA A 74 2.23 -4.67 24.03
N ALA A 75 2.98 -5.46 24.80
CA ALA A 75 2.50 -6.08 26.03
C ALA A 75 2.21 -5.07 27.14
N PHE A 76 3.05 -4.05 27.31
CA PHE A 76 2.86 -2.99 28.29
C PHE A 76 1.60 -2.18 27.98
N ILE A 77 1.47 -1.74 26.73
CA ILE A 77 0.27 -1.05 26.24
C ILE A 77 -0.95 -1.92 26.52
N ALA A 78 -0.91 -3.20 26.16
CA ALA A 78 -2.07 -4.06 26.29
C ALA A 78 -2.46 -4.35 27.76
N ALA A 79 -1.51 -4.34 28.69
CA ALA A 79 -1.77 -4.49 30.13
C ALA A 79 -2.23 -3.20 30.82
N SER A 80 -1.77 -2.03 30.34
CA SER A 80 -1.97 -0.74 30.99
C SER A 80 -3.04 0.14 30.34
N PHE A 81 -3.57 -0.26 29.18
CA PHE A 81 -4.56 0.52 28.43
C PHE A 81 -5.93 -0.17 28.43
N ASP A 82 -6.91 0.47 29.08
CA ASP A 82 -8.26 -0.07 29.31
C ASP A 82 -9.20 0.13 28.11
N GLU A 83 -8.73 -0.23 26.92
CA GLU A 83 -9.50 -0.12 25.67
C GLU A 83 -9.33 -1.39 24.82
N ASP A 84 -10.29 -1.67 23.94
CA ASP A 84 -10.19 -2.81 23.03
C ASP A 84 -9.19 -2.53 21.90
N ILE A 85 -7.96 -3.01 22.07
CA ILE A 85 -6.90 -2.90 21.08
C ILE A 85 -6.60 -4.20 20.33
N HIS A 86 -7.40 -5.26 20.54
CA HIS A 86 -7.18 -6.55 19.86
C HIS A 86 -7.12 -6.43 18.33
N PRO A 87 -7.97 -5.61 17.66
CA PRO A 87 -7.87 -5.44 16.21
C PRO A 87 -6.51 -4.88 15.78
N HIS A 88 -5.98 -3.91 16.52
CA HIS A 88 -4.69 -3.28 16.25
C HIS A 88 -3.52 -4.24 16.49
N LEU A 89 -3.55 -4.99 17.60
CA LEU A 89 -2.54 -6.00 17.91
C LEU A 89 -2.55 -7.15 16.89
N LYS A 90 -3.72 -7.58 16.45
CA LYS A 90 -3.86 -8.60 15.40
C LYS A 90 -3.29 -8.12 14.07
N ALA A 91 -3.53 -6.86 13.69
CA ALA A 91 -2.94 -6.29 12.49
C ALA A 91 -1.41 -6.15 12.62
N LEU A 92 -0.91 -5.73 13.79
CA LEU A 92 0.51 -5.64 14.11
C LEU A 92 1.22 -7.01 14.02
N ALA A 93 0.55 -8.09 14.43
CA ALA A 93 1.04 -9.46 14.37
C ALA A 93 1.04 -10.08 12.96
N ALA A 94 0.49 -9.38 11.96
CA ALA A 94 0.36 -9.92 10.63
C ALA A 94 1.75 -10.26 10.02
N PRO A 95 1.89 -11.42 9.33
CA PRO A 95 3.17 -11.80 8.72
C PRO A 95 3.54 -10.90 7.52
N VAL A 96 2.54 -10.21 6.96
CA VAL A 96 2.66 -9.29 5.83
C VAL A 96 3.10 -7.93 6.37
N GLU A 97 4.27 -7.45 5.94
CA GLU A 97 4.92 -6.26 6.49
C GLU A 97 4.05 -5.00 6.34
N GLU A 98 3.30 -4.87 5.25
CA GLU A 98 2.41 -3.75 4.99
C GLU A 98 1.27 -3.71 6.02
N THR A 99 0.66 -4.86 6.30
CA THR A 99 -0.40 -4.98 7.31
C THR A 99 0.14 -4.74 8.71
N ALA A 100 1.32 -5.28 9.04
CA ALA A 100 1.97 -5.04 10.32
C ALA A 100 2.30 -3.56 10.54
N THR A 101 2.76 -2.87 9.49
CA THR A 101 3.09 -1.43 9.53
C THR A 101 1.83 -0.57 9.74
N ILE A 102 0.74 -0.90 9.05
CA ILE A 102 -0.57 -0.25 9.25
C ILE A 102 -1.09 -0.55 10.66
N GLY A 103 -0.97 -1.79 11.14
CA GLY A 103 -1.34 -2.19 12.49
C GLY A 103 -0.60 -1.39 13.56
N MET A 104 0.72 -1.25 13.43
CA MET A 104 1.55 -0.42 14.29
C MET A 104 1.10 1.05 14.32
N LEU A 105 0.94 1.68 13.15
CA LEU A 105 0.49 3.06 13.06
C LEU A 105 -0.93 3.21 13.64
N SER A 106 -1.83 2.26 13.38
CA SER A 106 -3.20 2.28 13.90
C SER A 106 -3.24 2.23 15.43
N LEU A 107 -2.38 1.42 16.05
CA LEU A 107 -2.27 1.34 17.50
C LEU A 107 -1.77 2.68 18.06
N LEU A 108 -0.64 3.17 17.57
CA LEU A 108 -0.04 4.43 18.05
C LEU A 108 -0.97 5.64 17.83
N ALA A 109 -1.67 5.69 16.70
CA ALA A 109 -2.69 6.70 16.42
C ALA A 109 -3.85 6.63 17.41
N PHE A 110 -4.36 5.42 17.68
CA PHE A 110 -5.44 5.21 18.64
C PHE A 110 -5.04 5.65 20.05
N LEU A 111 -3.82 5.32 20.50
CA LEU A 111 -3.27 5.81 21.76
C LEU A 111 -3.21 7.34 21.81
N GLN A 112 -2.65 8.00 20.78
CA GLN A 112 -2.52 9.46 20.75
C GLN A 112 -3.90 10.14 20.86
N TRP A 113 -4.87 9.64 20.08
CA TRP A 113 -6.23 10.16 20.06
C TRP A 113 -6.94 9.96 21.41
N LYS A 114 -6.94 8.72 21.92
CA LYS A 114 -7.68 8.37 23.14
C LYS A 114 -7.12 9.08 24.37
N LEU A 115 -5.80 9.12 24.50
CA LEU A 115 -5.10 9.75 25.62
C LEU A 115 -4.97 11.28 25.45
N ARG A 116 -5.45 11.84 24.33
CA ARG A 116 -5.40 13.28 23.99
C ARG A 116 -3.99 13.86 24.09
N ILE A 117 -3.00 13.08 23.65
CA ILE A 117 -1.60 13.49 23.66
C ILE A 117 -1.39 14.55 22.58
N SER A 118 -0.63 15.59 22.91
CA SER A 118 -0.26 16.66 22.00
C SER A 118 0.58 16.16 20.82
N ALA A 119 1.01 17.07 19.95
CA ALA A 119 1.85 16.74 18.81
C ALA A 119 3.13 15.98 19.21
N LEU A 120 3.42 14.90 18.47
CA LEU A 120 4.58 14.02 18.64
C LEU A 120 5.45 14.10 17.38
N TYR A 121 6.33 15.10 17.31
CA TYR A 121 7.09 15.42 16.11
C TYR A 121 8.15 14.37 15.76
N GLY A 122 8.89 13.91 16.76
CA GLY A 122 9.94 12.89 16.62
C GLY A 122 9.33 11.55 16.21
N LEU A 123 8.32 11.09 16.94
CA LEU A 123 7.64 9.83 16.66
C LEU A 123 6.90 9.87 15.32
N SER A 124 6.24 10.98 14.98
CA SER A 124 5.61 11.12 13.66
C SER A 124 6.64 11.06 12.53
N SER A 125 7.82 11.67 12.71
CA SER A 125 8.90 11.59 11.73
C SER A 125 9.43 10.16 11.58
N TRP A 126 9.63 9.46 12.71
CA TRP A 126 10.09 8.09 12.74
C TRP A 126 9.10 7.15 12.04
N VAL A 127 7.82 7.19 12.44
CA VAL A 127 6.76 6.39 11.81
C VAL A 127 6.60 6.76 10.34
N GLY A 128 6.62 8.05 9.99
CA GLY A 128 6.52 8.52 8.61
C GLY A 128 7.59 7.95 7.67
N GLY A 129 8.81 7.72 8.18
CA GLY A 129 9.88 7.07 7.44
C GLY A 129 9.64 5.58 7.16
N LEU A 130 8.85 4.92 8.00
CA LEU A 130 8.54 3.48 7.93
C LEU A 130 7.31 3.16 7.07
N LEU A 131 6.55 4.16 6.60
CA LEU A 131 5.31 3.92 5.83
C LEU A 131 5.52 3.43 4.40
N GLY A 132 6.76 3.26 3.95
CA GLY A 132 7.10 2.79 2.59
C GLY A 132 6.32 1.54 2.14
N PRO A 133 6.32 0.43 2.90
CA PRO A 133 5.56 -0.78 2.57
C PRO A 133 4.06 -0.50 2.43
N ALA A 134 3.46 0.21 3.38
CA ALA A 134 2.04 0.56 3.35
C ALA A 134 1.66 1.42 2.14
N ILE A 135 2.51 2.36 1.72
CA ILE A 135 2.27 3.17 0.52
C ILE A 135 2.36 2.31 -0.75
N ASN A 136 3.29 1.35 -0.78
CA ASN A 136 3.52 0.53 -1.96
C ASN A 136 2.37 -0.42 -2.30
N THR A 137 1.41 -0.61 -1.40
CA THR A 137 0.18 -1.37 -1.65
C THR A 137 -0.81 -0.67 -2.58
N TYR A 138 -0.67 0.63 -2.84
CA TYR A 138 -1.44 1.32 -3.88
C TYR A 138 -0.92 0.95 -5.28
N HIS A 139 -1.82 0.65 -6.21
CA HIS A 139 -1.51 0.32 -7.59
C HIS A 139 -0.97 1.55 -8.34
N SER A 140 -1.66 2.69 -8.24
CA SER A 140 -1.31 3.90 -8.98
C SER A 140 0.01 4.51 -8.50
N ARG A 141 0.93 4.71 -9.44
CA ARG A 141 2.20 5.41 -9.19
C ARG A 141 1.97 6.88 -8.83
N THR A 142 0.92 7.49 -9.39
CA THR A 142 0.54 8.88 -9.11
C THR A 142 0.04 9.02 -7.68
N THR A 143 -0.90 8.17 -7.26
CA THR A 143 -1.44 8.14 -5.89
C THR A 143 -0.32 7.92 -4.87
N ARG A 144 0.59 6.96 -5.12
CA ARG A 144 1.77 6.73 -4.27
C ARG A 144 2.66 7.96 -4.14
N ARG A 145 2.85 8.71 -5.23
CA ARG A 145 3.66 9.94 -5.24
C ARG A 145 2.97 11.07 -4.47
N GLU A 146 1.65 11.20 -4.59
CA GLU A 146 0.85 12.18 -3.87
C GLU A 146 0.87 11.92 -2.36
N ILE A 147 0.60 10.67 -1.94
CA ILE A 147 0.69 10.27 -0.52
C ILE A 147 2.10 10.56 0.03
N LYS A 148 3.17 10.17 -0.68
CA LYS A 148 4.56 10.46 -0.26
C LYS A 148 4.84 11.95 -0.12
N LYS A 149 4.21 12.79 -0.94
CA LYS A 149 4.37 14.25 -0.88
C LYS A 149 3.65 14.86 0.33
N GLU A 150 2.57 14.25 0.79
CA GLU A 150 1.80 14.71 1.95
C GLU A 150 2.42 14.33 3.29
N ILE A 151 3.10 13.19 3.38
CA ILE A 151 3.72 12.70 4.62
C ILE A 151 4.55 13.77 5.35
N PRO A 152 5.53 14.46 4.71
CA PRO A 152 6.33 15.48 5.41
C PRO A 152 5.49 16.61 6.00
N ARG A 153 4.34 16.95 5.39
CA ARG A 153 3.43 17.97 5.91
C ARG A 153 2.76 17.50 7.20
N LEU A 154 2.29 16.25 7.23
CA LEU A 154 1.62 15.66 8.40
C LEU A 154 2.60 15.36 9.53
N VAL A 155 3.81 14.90 9.20
CA VAL A 155 4.91 14.72 10.16
C VAL A 155 5.19 16.01 10.95
N ARG A 156 5.21 17.16 10.26
CA ARG A 156 5.41 18.49 10.91
C ARG A 156 4.28 18.89 11.85
N LYS A 157 3.09 18.29 11.71
CA LYS A 157 1.98 18.50 12.65
C LYS A 157 2.10 17.62 13.90
N GLY A 158 2.85 16.53 13.82
CA GLY A 158 3.00 15.57 14.93
C GLY A 158 1.73 14.75 15.22
N SER A 159 0.86 14.54 14.22
CA SER A 159 -0.41 13.81 14.38
C SER A 159 -0.33 12.45 13.70
N LEU A 160 -0.23 11.38 14.50
CA LEU A 160 -0.31 10.00 14.04
C LEU A 160 -1.71 9.62 13.53
N PRO A 161 -2.83 10.09 14.12
CA PRO A 161 -4.16 9.92 13.52
C PRO A 161 -4.26 10.46 12.10
N GLU A 162 -3.75 11.66 11.84
CA GLU A 162 -3.77 12.21 10.48
C GLU A 162 -2.90 11.40 9.51
N LEU A 163 -1.76 10.88 9.98
CA LEU A 163 -0.93 9.96 9.18
C LEU A 163 -1.66 8.64 8.89
N PHE A 164 -2.40 8.11 9.86
CA PHE A 164 -3.21 6.90 9.69
C PHE A 164 -4.33 7.13 8.67
N ASP A 165 -5.09 8.21 8.81
CA ASP A 165 -6.17 8.58 7.89
C ASP A 165 -5.68 8.79 6.44
N LEU A 166 -4.45 9.27 6.26
CA LEU A 166 -3.84 9.41 4.92
C LEU A 166 -3.58 8.04 4.27
N ILE A 167 -3.15 7.04 5.04
CA ILE A 167 -2.72 5.73 4.54
C ILE A 167 -3.88 4.74 4.42
N ASP A 168 -4.83 4.79 5.35
CA ASP A 168 -5.98 3.88 5.44
C ASP A 168 -7.28 4.55 4.99
N ASN A 169 -7.20 5.33 3.91
CA ASN A 169 -8.38 5.98 3.33
C ASN A 169 -9.14 5.02 2.41
N ALA A 170 -10.29 4.53 2.86
CA ALA A 170 -11.11 3.56 2.14
C ALA A 170 -11.57 4.05 0.74
N ASP A 171 -11.88 5.34 0.60
CA ASP A 171 -12.30 5.89 -0.69
C ASP A 171 -11.14 5.91 -1.69
N ASN A 172 -9.96 6.39 -1.27
CA ASN A 172 -8.76 6.38 -2.10
C ASN A 172 -8.36 4.96 -2.51
N ARG A 173 -8.49 4.00 -1.59
CA ARG A 173 -8.22 2.57 -1.84
C ARG A 173 -9.18 2.01 -2.89
N ARG A 174 -10.47 2.32 -2.79
CA ARG A 174 -11.48 1.89 -3.75
C ARG A 174 -11.24 2.50 -5.13
N THR A 175 -10.98 3.81 -5.20
CA THR A 175 -10.70 4.52 -6.45
C THR A 175 -9.42 4.00 -7.12
N ASP A 176 -8.37 3.72 -6.34
CA ASP A 176 -7.13 3.14 -6.86
C ASP A 176 -7.34 1.74 -7.44
N ALA A 177 -8.13 0.89 -6.76
CA ALA A 177 -8.46 -0.45 -7.25
C ALA A 177 -9.32 -0.41 -8.52
N GLN A 178 -10.33 0.46 -8.57
CA GLN A 178 -11.17 0.65 -9.76
C GLN A 178 -10.36 1.17 -10.95
N GLY A 179 -9.54 2.20 -10.75
CA GLY A 179 -8.68 2.74 -11.79
C GLY A 179 -7.65 1.74 -12.30
N PHE A 180 -7.16 0.85 -11.42
CA PHE A 180 -6.28 -0.25 -11.84
C PHE A 180 -7.01 -1.27 -12.73
N GLU A 181 -8.23 -1.67 -12.35
CA GLU A 181 -9.04 -2.61 -13.15
C GLU A 181 -9.38 -2.03 -14.52
N GLU A 182 -9.80 -0.76 -14.56
CA GLU A 182 -10.07 -0.04 -15.81
C GLU A 182 -8.84 0.00 -16.71
N ALA A 183 -7.68 0.40 -16.17
CA ALA A 183 -6.43 0.45 -16.93
C ALA A 183 -5.96 -0.93 -17.42
N ALA A 184 -6.17 -1.98 -16.61
CA ALA A 184 -5.86 -3.36 -17.01
C ALA A 184 -6.75 -3.83 -18.17
N SER A 185 -8.04 -3.47 -18.14
CA SER A 185 -8.99 -3.79 -19.21
C SER A 185 -8.66 -3.06 -20.53
N GLU A 186 -8.30 -1.77 -20.45
CA GLU A 186 -7.91 -0.96 -21.60
C GLU A 186 -6.61 -1.50 -22.23
N TYR A 187 -5.63 -1.84 -21.38
CA TYR A 187 -4.40 -2.48 -21.83
C TYR A 187 -4.67 -3.80 -22.57
N ALA A 188 -5.54 -4.66 -22.01
CA ALA A 188 -5.88 -5.93 -22.62
C ALA A 188 -6.61 -5.76 -23.98
N ALA A 189 -7.49 -4.76 -24.09
CA ALA A 189 -8.17 -4.43 -25.34
C ALA A 189 -7.18 -3.92 -26.40
N ALA A 190 -6.27 -3.01 -26.02
CA ALA A 190 -5.22 -2.51 -26.91
C ALA A 190 -4.29 -3.63 -27.40
N GLU A 191 -3.89 -4.54 -26.49
CA GLU A 191 -3.10 -5.73 -26.82
C GLU A 191 -3.81 -6.66 -27.82
N TYR A 192 -5.11 -6.86 -27.65
CA TYR A 192 -5.91 -7.64 -28.58
C TYR A 192 -5.95 -6.99 -29.97
N GLU A 193 -6.18 -5.67 -30.03
CA GLU A 193 -6.19 -4.91 -31.28
C GLU A 193 -4.84 -4.95 -32.01
N ILE A 194 -3.73 -4.80 -31.27
CA ILE A 194 -2.37 -4.92 -31.83
C ILE A 194 -2.19 -6.29 -32.49
N ARG A 195 -2.56 -7.38 -31.80
CA ARG A 195 -2.44 -8.74 -32.35
C ARG A 195 -3.34 -8.96 -33.56
N GLU A 196 -4.54 -8.40 -33.57
CA GLU A 196 -5.44 -8.49 -34.71
C GLU A 196 -4.84 -7.77 -35.93
N ILE A 197 -4.29 -6.57 -35.75
CA ILE A 197 -3.65 -5.80 -36.82
C ILE A 197 -2.42 -6.52 -37.36
N GLU A 198 -1.57 -7.05 -36.49
CA GLU A 198 -0.37 -7.81 -36.89
C GLU A 198 -0.73 -9.13 -37.59
N GLY A 199 -1.70 -9.88 -37.04
CA GLY A 199 -2.15 -11.15 -37.61
C GLY A 199 -2.86 -10.99 -38.96
N ALA A 200 -3.70 -9.96 -39.10
CA ALA A 200 -4.38 -9.62 -40.36
C ALA A 200 -3.45 -8.97 -41.39
N GLY A 201 -2.21 -8.62 -41.02
CA GLY A 201 -1.24 -7.98 -41.91
C GLY A 201 -0.97 -8.79 -43.17
N SER A 202 -0.79 -10.12 -43.03
CA SER A 202 -0.52 -11.01 -44.17
C SER A 202 -1.72 -11.16 -45.11
N GLU A 203 -2.93 -11.29 -44.57
CA GLU A 203 -4.16 -11.38 -45.36
C GLU A 203 -4.51 -10.05 -46.04
N ARG A 204 -4.34 -8.91 -45.35
CA ARG A 204 -4.53 -7.58 -45.94
C ARG A 204 -3.51 -7.31 -47.04
N GLN A 205 -2.25 -7.71 -46.85
CA GLN A 205 -1.21 -7.55 -47.86
C GLN A 205 -1.49 -8.40 -49.10
N SER A 206 -1.88 -9.67 -48.92
CA SER A 206 -2.30 -10.55 -50.01
C SER A 206 -3.52 -10.01 -50.77
N LYS A 207 -4.53 -9.51 -50.04
CA LYS A 207 -5.73 -8.91 -50.64
C LYS A 207 -5.40 -7.62 -51.41
N ALA A 208 -4.57 -6.75 -50.84
CA ALA A 208 -4.12 -5.52 -51.49
C ALA A 208 -3.32 -5.82 -52.78
N GLU A 209 -2.43 -6.82 -52.74
CA GLU A 209 -1.65 -7.23 -53.91
C GLU A 209 -2.56 -7.81 -55.00
N LYS A 210 -3.54 -8.65 -54.64
CA LYS A 210 -4.51 -9.22 -55.58
C LYS A 210 -5.39 -8.15 -56.23
N THR A 211 -5.92 -7.21 -55.44
CA THR A 211 -6.71 -6.11 -55.97
C THR A 211 -5.86 -5.20 -56.85
N GLY A 212 -4.63 -4.87 -56.45
CA GLY A 212 -3.70 -4.09 -57.26
C GLY A 212 -3.41 -4.74 -58.62
N LYS A 213 -3.15 -6.06 -58.65
CA LYS A 213 -2.97 -6.82 -59.89
C LYS A 213 -4.20 -6.77 -60.79
N GLN A 214 -5.40 -6.92 -60.23
CA GLN A 214 -6.65 -6.86 -60.99
C GLN A 214 -6.90 -5.47 -61.59
N THR A 215 -6.71 -4.41 -60.80
CA THR A 215 -6.88 -3.03 -61.29
C THR A 215 -5.87 -2.71 -62.39
N ALA A 216 -4.60 -3.09 -62.22
CA ALA A 216 -3.57 -2.90 -63.24
C ALA A 216 -3.92 -3.63 -64.54
N ALA A 217 -4.37 -4.88 -64.46
CA ALA A 217 -4.79 -5.65 -65.63
C ALA A 217 -5.95 -4.99 -66.40
N VAL A 218 -6.96 -4.48 -65.69
CA VAL A 218 -8.09 -3.77 -66.31
C VAL A 218 -7.61 -2.51 -67.02
N ILE A 219 -6.75 -1.70 -66.37
CA ILE A 219 -6.19 -0.48 -66.98
C ILE A 219 -5.37 -0.85 -68.23
N SER A 220 -4.54 -1.89 -68.17
CA SER A 220 -3.75 -2.35 -69.31
C SER A 220 -4.63 -2.79 -70.48
N VAL A 221 -5.72 -3.54 -70.22
CA VAL A 221 -6.65 -3.98 -71.28
C VAL A 221 -7.34 -2.79 -71.92
N VAL A 222 -7.80 -1.82 -71.12
CA VAL A 222 -8.46 -0.60 -71.63
C VAL A 222 -7.51 0.22 -72.51
N LEU A 223 -6.27 0.45 -72.06
CA LEU A 223 -5.25 1.14 -72.85
C LEU A 223 -4.92 0.37 -74.15
N SER A 224 -4.83 -0.96 -74.07
CA SER A 224 -4.57 -1.81 -75.25
C SER A 224 -5.71 -1.72 -76.27
N MET A 225 -6.97 -1.71 -75.82
CA MET A 225 -8.13 -1.52 -76.69
C MET A 225 -8.14 -0.14 -77.34
N ILE A 226 -7.85 0.92 -76.58
CA ILE A 226 -7.79 2.29 -77.12
C ILE A 226 -6.71 2.38 -78.20
N THR A 227 -5.51 1.89 -77.92
CA THR A 227 -4.40 1.91 -78.88
C THR A 227 -4.69 1.09 -80.13
N ALA A 228 -5.25 -0.11 -80.00
CA ALA A 228 -5.68 -0.93 -81.13
C ALA A 228 -6.77 -0.23 -81.97
N SER A 229 -7.73 0.44 -81.33
CA SER A 229 -8.79 1.18 -82.02
C SER A 229 -8.23 2.34 -82.83
N ILE A 230 -7.26 3.08 -82.28
CA ILE A 230 -6.58 4.17 -82.97
C ILE A 230 -5.82 3.64 -84.20
N LEU A 231 -5.06 2.54 -84.03
CA LEU A 231 -4.35 1.89 -85.14
C LEU A 231 -5.30 1.45 -86.26
N PHE A 232 -6.42 0.82 -85.91
CA PHE A 232 -7.41 0.36 -86.89
C PHE A 232 -8.04 1.52 -87.66
N ILE A 233 -8.33 2.65 -86.99
CA ILE A 233 -8.83 3.85 -87.65
C ILE A 233 -7.81 4.41 -88.64
N ILE A 234 -6.51 4.41 -88.28
CA ILE A 234 -5.42 4.88 -89.17
C ILE A 234 -5.24 3.96 -90.38
N GLU A 235 -5.51 2.66 -90.26
CA GLU A 235 -5.34 1.72 -91.38
C GLU A 235 -6.52 1.73 -92.36
N VAL A 236 -7.73 2.08 -91.88
CA VAL A 236 -8.96 2.10 -92.68
C VAL A 236 -9.20 3.44 -93.41
N PHE A 237 -8.61 4.54 -92.93
CA PHE A 237 -8.72 5.89 -93.52
C PHE A 237 -7.41 6.34 -94.16
#